data_AF-A0A7C1IR11-F1
#
_entry.id   AF-A0A7C1IR11-F1
#
_cell.length_a   1.000
_cell.length_b   1.000
_cell.length_c   1.000
_cell.angle_alpha   90.00
_cell.angle_beta   90.00
_cell.angle_gamma   90.00
#
_symmetry.space_group_name_H-M   'P 1'
#
loop_
_entity.id
_entity.type
_entity.pdbx_description
1 polymer ?
#
loop_
_entity_poly.entity_id
_entity_poly.type
_entity_poly.pdbx_seq_one_letter_code
_entity_poly.pdbx_strand_id
1 'polypeptide(L)'
;MNKVIRTLLALGVILTPAVIPLFVVYGYHQTSLKDFIPYYDPLDDLYYWRQIKTFSAAGFDGGYYVVNEQPAPASFTHFGAHGPLFPMLYGLPAKIVGWEPYDAPIFNGVVLMLALSLWVVTLRLNPKQLILAGLVLGTFWPMPFYILSGMQESLHQAIAILLVIVFYTVIRRRMTWWQRGLCLGFIVFVSLIRLTWVFLALPLLLFSFPRITWRAVLLSAAATLVLLVVVIALTNGWLYSPYNANFIYELQTKTSAALRDDGLGAALDTGIRLVVRNMGDNLEFFNRDTDLEVFQRYQVVVLLLVSVGWGIFLQRRAQSREPSDKTA
;
A
#
# COMPACT_ATOMS: atom_id res chain seq x y z
N MET A 1 11.55 -8.70 -32.63
CA MET A 1 10.15 -8.25 -32.55
C MET A 1 10.08 -6.74 -32.76
N ASN A 2 9.16 -6.26 -33.58
CA ASN A 2 9.07 -4.86 -34.01
C ASN A 2 8.89 -3.91 -32.81
N LYS A 3 9.58 -2.75 -32.80
CA LYS A 3 9.42 -1.69 -31.79
C LYS A 3 7.96 -1.28 -31.64
N VAL A 4 7.22 -1.25 -32.75
CA VAL A 4 5.78 -0.96 -32.78
C VAL A 4 4.99 -1.93 -31.91
N ILE A 5 5.20 -3.24 -32.06
CA ILE A 5 4.51 -4.27 -31.27
C ILE A 5 4.77 -4.08 -29.78
N ARG A 6 6.02 -3.80 -29.39
CA ARG A 6 6.36 -3.55 -27.99
C ARG A 6 5.65 -2.31 -27.44
N THR A 7 5.58 -1.22 -28.23
CA THR A 7 4.88 -0.01 -27.83
C THR A 7 3.38 -0.27 -27.66
N LEU A 8 2.75 -0.99 -28.58
CA LEU A 8 1.33 -1.37 -28.47
C LEU A 8 1.06 -2.22 -27.22
N LEU A 9 1.93 -3.20 -26.92
CA LEU A 9 1.81 -4.00 -25.70
C LEU A 9 2.00 -3.15 -24.43
N ALA A 10 2.94 -2.22 -24.44
CA ALA A 10 3.17 -1.31 -23.32
C ALA A 10 1.95 -0.39 -23.08
N LEU A 11 1.39 0.17 -24.14
CA LEU A 11 0.15 0.96 -24.07
C LEU A 11 -1.01 0.10 -23.57
N GLY A 12 -1.13 -1.14 -24.05
CA GLY A 12 -2.14 -2.08 -23.55
C GLY A 12 -2.05 -2.27 -22.03
N VAL A 13 -0.87 -2.55 -21.50
CA VAL A 13 -0.63 -2.69 -20.04
C VAL A 13 -0.95 -1.40 -19.28
N ILE A 14 -0.49 -0.26 -19.79
CA ILE A 14 -0.70 1.04 -19.13
C ILE A 14 -2.18 1.40 -19.10
N LEU A 15 -2.93 1.09 -20.16
CA LEU A 15 -4.34 1.43 -20.29
C LEU A 15 -5.29 0.40 -19.67
N THR A 16 -4.81 -0.77 -19.23
CA THR A 16 -5.64 -1.78 -18.54
C THR A 16 -6.50 -1.19 -17.41
N PRO A 17 -5.96 -0.33 -16.50
CA PRO A 17 -6.74 0.33 -15.45
C PRO A 17 -7.87 1.24 -15.95
N ALA A 18 -7.80 1.75 -17.19
CA ALA A 18 -8.86 2.57 -17.75
C ALA A 18 -9.86 1.72 -18.56
N VAL A 19 -9.35 0.81 -19.41
CA VAL A 19 -10.19 0.10 -20.37
C VAL A 19 -11.18 -0.84 -19.69
N ILE A 20 -10.74 -1.63 -18.69
CA ILE A 20 -11.63 -2.60 -18.04
C ILE A 20 -12.76 -1.88 -17.28
N PRO A 21 -12.48 -0.90 -16.40
CA PRO A 21 -13.54 -0.16 -15.72
C PRO A 21 -14.48 0.58 -16.67
N LEU A 22 -13.96 1.24 -17.71
CA LEU A 22 -14.80 1.94 -18.67
C LEU A 22 -15.68 0.99 -19.49
N PHE A 23 -15.18 -0.21 -19.82
CA PHE A 23 -16.00 -1.24 -20.46
C PHE A 23 -17.15 -1.68 -19.55
N VAL A 24 -16.91 -1.84 -18.25
CA VAL A 24 -17.98 -2.18 -17.29
C VAL A 24 -19.00 -1.05 -17.18
N VAL A 25 -18.56 0.20 -17.03
CA VAL A 25 -19.44 1.37 -16.89
C VAL A 25 -20.27 1.62 -18.16
N TYR A 26 -19.61 1.78 -19.30
CA TYR A 26 -20.29 2.16 -20.54
C TYR A 26 -20.88 0.97 -21.30
N GLY A 27 -20.20 -0.18 -21.29
CA GLY A 27 -20.61 -1.36 -22.06
C GLY A 27 -21.63 -2.22 -21.33
N TYR A 28 -21.41 -2.51 -20.05
CA TYR A 28 -22.28 -3.39 -19.27
C TYR A 28 -23.40 -2.62 -18.57
N HIS A 29 -23.08 -1.56 -17.84
CA HIS A 29 -24.08 -0.74 -17.12
C HIS A 29 -24.77 0.30 -17.99
N GLN A 30 -24.27 0.54 -19.22
CA GLN A 30 -24.82 1.54 -20.16
C GLN A 30 -24.99 2.93 -19.52
N THR A 31 -24.08 3.29 -18.61
CA THR A 31 -24.11 4.54 -17.84
C THR A 31 -22.86 5.37 -18.10
N SER A 32 -22.81 6.59 -17.57
CA SER A 32 -21.61 7.44 -17.61
C SER A 32 -20.84 7.38 -16.30
N LEU A 33 -19.54 7.66 -16.35
CA LEU A 33 -18.79 8.00 -15.15
C LEU A 33 -19.43 9.19 -14.41
N LYS A 34 -20.06 10.13 -15.12
CA LYS A 34 -20.71 11.29 -14.48
C LYS A 34 -21.87 10.94 -13.57
N ASP A 35 -22.47 9.76 -13.76
CA ASP A 35 -23.55 9.24 -12.94
C ASP A 35 -23.03 8.52 -11.68
N PHE A 36 -21.71 8.44 -11.51
CA PHE A 36 -21.09 7.87 -10.32
C PHE A 36 -21.39 8.71 -9.08
N ILE A 37 -21.77 8.01 -8.01
CA ILE A 37 -22.00 8.58 -6.69
C ILE A 37 -21.21 7.73 -5.68
N PRO A 38 -20.37 8.34 -4.81
CA PRO A 38 -19.70 7.64 -3.73
C PRO A 38 -20.71 6.92 -2.82
N TYR A 39 -20.75 5.59 -2.90
CA TYR A 39 -21.67 4.74 -2.13
C TYR A 39 -21.10 3.33 -2.02
N TYR A 40 -19.84 3.21 -1.59
CA TYR A 40 -19.31 1.91 -1.16
C TYR A 40 -19.76 1.63 0.28
N ASP A 41 -20.13 0.39 0.59
CA ASP A 41 -20.37 -0.08 1.96
C ASP A 41 -19.14 -0.89 2.43
N PRO A 42 -18.49 -0.53 3.54
CA PRO A 42 -18.78 0.60 4.44
C PRO A 42 -18.53 1.97 3.77
N LEU A 43 -19.23 3.00 4.27
CA LEU A 43 -19.27 4.39 3.78
C LEU A 43 -17.92 5.15 3.74
N ASP A 44 -16.79 4.44 3.85
CA ASP A 44 -15.43 4.94 3.78
C ASP A 44 -15.18 5.73 2.48
N ASP A 45 -15.75 5.29 1.36
CA ASP A 45 -15.65 5.99 0.07
C ASP A 45 -16.20 7.43 0.18
N LEU A 46 -17.44 7.57 0.67
CA LEU A 46 -18.06 8.88 0.88
C LEU A 46 -17.27 9.72 1.89
N TYR A 47 -16.73 9.08 2.93
CA TYR A 47 -15.92 9.73 3.95
C TYR A 47 -14.62 10.31 3.37
N TYR A 48 -13.91 9.54 2.52
CA TYR A 48 -12.72 10.02 1.83
C TYR A 48 -13.06 11.10 0.81
N TRP A 49 -14.10 10.91 0.00
CA TRP A 49 -14.55 11.90 -0.97
C TRP A 49 -14.83 13.25 -0.29
N ARG A 50 -15.51 13.23 0.87
CA ARG A 50 -15.87 14.43 1.61
C ARG A 50 -14.64 15.12 2.21
N GLN A 51 -13.69 14.36 2.76
CA GLN A 51 -12.42 14.89 3.24
C GLN A 51 -11.59 15.53 2.12
N ILE A 52 -11.51 14.89 0.94
CA ILE A 52 -10.83 15.46 -0.24
C ILE A 52 -11.50 16.78 -0.64
N LYS A 53 -12.83 16.81 -0.69
CA LYS A 53 -13.60 18.04 -0.98
C LYS A 53 -13.25 19.16 0.00
N THR A 54 -13.24 18.86 1.31
CA THR A 54 -12.88 19.84 2.32
C THR A 54 -11.44 20.34 2.16
N PHE A 55 -10.47 19.45 1.95
CA PHE A 55 -9.09 19.87 1.73
C PHE A 55 -8.94 20.73 0.48
N SER A 56 -9.62 20.38 -0.61
CA SER A 56 -9.56 21.16 -1.85
C SER A 56 -10.10 22.59 -1.67
N ALA A 57 -11.13 22.76 -0.84
CA ALA A 57 -11.78 24.05 -0.59
C ALA A 57 -11.07 24.90 0.48
N ALA A 58 -10.65 24.29 1.59
CA ALA A 58 -10.18 24.99 2.79
C ALA A 58 -8.79 24.54 3.28
N GLY A 59 -8.15 23.59 2.61
CA GLY A 59 -6.89 23.01 3.09
C GLY A 59 -7.05 22.37 4.47
N PHE A 60 -6.24 22.81 5.43
CA PHE A 60 -6.30 22.37 6.81
C PHE A 60 -7.33 23.12 7.66
N ASP A 61 -7.83 24.27 7.18
CA ASP A 61 -8.82 25.10 7.89
C ASP A 61 -10.26 24.59 7.69
N GLY A 62 -10.41 23.29 7.41
CA GLY A 62 -11.69 22.61 7.22
C GLY A 62 -12.38 22.18 8.51
N GLY A 63 -13.55 21.56 8.39
CA GLY A 63 -14.29 20.97 9.53
C GLY A 63 -13.71 19.63 10.01
N TYR A 64 -14.15 19.19 11.19
CA TYR A 64 -13.68 17.99 11.87
C TYR A 64 -14.31 16.70 11.34
N TYR A 65 -13.44 15.76 10.97
CA TYR A 65 -13.73 14.37 10.65
C TYR A 65 -13.22 13.51 11.80
N VAL A 66 -14.11 13.19 12.74
CA VAL A 66 -13.74 12.54 14.00
C VAL A 66 -14.59 11.31 14.26
N VAL A 67 -14.00 10.36 14.97
CA VAL A 67 -14.73 9.21 15.52
C VAL A 67 -14.96 9.48 17.00
N ASN A 68 -16.20 9.31 17.47
CA ASN A 68 -16.59 9.54 18.87
C ASN A 68 -16.19 10.93 19.42
N GLU A 69 -16.28 11.97 18.57
CA GLU A 69 -15.93 13.36 18.94
C GLU A 69 -14.47 13.53 19.42
N GLN A 70 -13.57 12.61 19.04
CA GLN A 70 -12.14 12.68 19.38
C GLN A 70 -11.35 13.28 18.20
N PRO A 71 -10.96 14.57 18.25
CA PRO A 71 -10.10 15.16 17.23
C PRO A 71 -8.70 14.56 17.26
N ALA A 72 -7.98 14.70 16.15
CA ALA A 72 -6.56 14.42 16.13
C ALA A 72 -5.83 15.32 17.17
N PRO A 73 -4.77 14.83 17.83
CA PRO A 73 -4.09 15.60 18.87
C PRO A 73 -3.50 16.93 18.37
N ALA A 74 -3.01 16.96 17.12
CA ALA A 74 -2.51 18.19 16.54
C ALA A 74 -3.66 19.07 16.02
N SER A 75 -3.75 20.30 16.55
CA SER A 75 -4.88 21.21 16.30
C SER A 75 -5.04 21.68 14.86
N PHE A 76 -4.06 21.45 13.98
CA PHE A 76 -4.16 21.84 12.56
C PHE A 76 -4.72 20.73 11.67
N THR A 77 -4.86 19.50 12.17
CA THR A 77 -5.40 18.38 11.38
C THR A 77 -6.79 18.02 11.89
N HIS A 78 -7.75 18.12 10.99
CA HIS A 78 -9.14 17.83 11.27
C HIS A 78 -9.61 16.55 10.57
N PHE A 79 -8.67 15.69 10.15
CA PHE A 79 -8.93 14.50 9.34
C PHE A 79 -9.10 13.24 10.20
N GLY A 80 -9.71 12.23 9.59
CA GLY A 80 -10.12 11.00 10.27
C GLY A 80 -9.00 10.09 10.74
N ALA A 81 -9.40 8.87 11.11
CA ALA A 81 -8.51 7.81 11.58
C ALA A 81 -7.44 7.36 10.57
N HIS A 82 -7.58 7.75 9.30
CA HIS A 82 -6.62 7.48 8.23
C HIS A 82 -5.70 8.68 7.93
N GLY A 83 -5.87 9.77 8.66
CA GLY A 83 -5.05 10.97 8.55
C GLY A 83 -5.30 11.81 7.30
N PRO A 84 -4.53 12.90 7.15
CA PRO A 84 -4.78 13.88 6.11
C PRO A 84 -4.13 13.51 4.77
N LEU A 85 -3.11 12.64 4.73
CA LEU A 85 -2.26 12.53 3.55
C LEU A 85 -3.00 12.07 2.28
N PHE A 86 -3.89 11.07 2.36
CA PHE A 86 -4.67 10.66 1.20
C PHE A 86 -5.61 11.79 0.72
N PRO A 87 -6.44 12.40 1.60
CA PRO A 87 -7.21 13.59 1.27
C PRO A 87 -6.40 14.74 0.67
N MET A 88 -5.19 15.00 1.19
CA MET A 88 -4.30 16.03 0.69
C MET A 88 -3.78 15.74 -0.72
N LEU A 89 -3.33 14.51 -0.97
CA LEU A 89 -2.75 14.11 -2.25
C LEU A 89 -3.76 14.23 -3.39
N TYR A 90 -5.02 13.92 -3.13
CA TYR A 90 -6.10 14.05 -4.12
C TYR A 90 -6.67 15.48 -4.12
N GLY A 91 -6.78 16.10 -2.95
CA GLY A 91 -7.35 17.44 -2.80
C GLY A 91 -6.48 18.56 -3.37
N LEU A 92 -5.15 18.40 -3.41
CA LEU A 92 -4.24 19.39 -4.01
C LEU A 92 -4.49 19.57 -5.53
N PRO A 93 -4.50 18.52 -6.37
CA PRO A 93 -4.91 18.65 -7.76
C PRO A 93 -6.38 19.06 -7.90
N ALA A 94 -7.27 18.55 -7.03
CA ALA A 94 -8.69 18.89 -7.05
C ALA A 94 -8.96 20.39 -6.78
N LYS A 95 -8.08 21.07 -6.05
CA LYS A 95 -8.15 22.54 -5.88
C LYS A 95 -8.04 23.31 -7.20
N ILE A 96 -7.41 22.72 -8.21
CA ILE A 96 -7.21 23.32 -9.53
C ILE A 96 -8.34 22.94 -10.49
N VAL A 97 -8.75 21.66 -10.49
CA VAL A 97 -9.67 21.12 -11.50
C VAL A 97 -11.12 20.94 -11.03
N GLY A 98 -11.38 21.08 -9.73
CA GLY A 98 -12.65 20.75 -9.10
C GLY A 98 -12.65 19.38 -8.41
N TRP A 99 -13.73 19.10 -7.66
CA TRP A 99 -13.97 17.82 -7.00
C TRP A 99 -15.46 17.46 -7.01
N GLU A 100 -15.86 16.80 -8.09
CA GLU A 100 -17.18 16.24 -8.33
C GLU A 100 -17.25 14.77 -7.85
N PRO A 101 -18.46 14.20 -7.72
CA PRO A 101 -18.65 12.80 -7.30
C PRO A 101 -17.80 11.82 -8.11
N TYR A 102 -17.72 11.99 -9.43
CA TYR A 102 -17.06 11.09 -10.37
C TYR A 102 -15.53 11.27 -10.49
N ASP A 103 -14.95 12.27 -9.83
CA ASP A 103 -13.52 12.57 -9.98
C ASP A 103 -12.63 11.54 -9.30
N ALA A 104 -13.12 10.87 -8.25
CA ALA A 104 -12.36 9.86 -7.53
C ALA A 104 -11.93 8.68 -8.43
N PRO A 105 -12.83 8.04 -9.22
CA PRO A 105 -12.44 7.06 -10.21
C PRO A 105 -11.44 7.54 -11.26
N ILE A 106 -11.56 8.81 -11.70
CA ILE A 106 -10.64 9.40 -12.68
C ILE A 106 -9.24 9.53 -12.08
N PHE A 107 -9.14 10.05 -10.85
CA PHE A 107 -7.86 10.23 -10.16
C PHE A 107 -7.20 8.88 -9.90
N ASN A 108 -7.96 7.88 -9.46
CA ASN A 108 -7.50 6.50 -9.29
C ASN A 108 -6.91 5.93 -10.58
N GLY A 109 -7.63 6.07 -11.70
CA GLY A 109 -7.15 5.66 -13.01
C GLY A 109 -5.85 6.36 -13.41
N VAL A 110 -5.80 7.70 -13.30
CA VAL A 110 -4.61 8.49 -13.64
C VAL A 110 -3.39 8.08 -12.82
N VAL A 111 -3.55 7.99 -11.49
CA VAL A 111 -2.45 7.62 -10.58
C VAL A 111 -1.88 6.23 -10.90
N LEU A 112 -2.75 5.26 -11.21
CA LEU A 112 -2.33 3.91 -11.61
C LEU A 112 -1.65 3.91 -12.99
N MET A 113 -2.22 4.59 -13.99
CA MET A 113 -1.63 4.68 -15.33
C MET A 113 -0.25 5.34 -15.29
N LEU A 114 -0.06 6.37 -14.45
CA LEU A 114 1.24 7.02 -14.25
C LEU A 114 2.25 6.06 -13.60
N ALA A 115 1.86 5.34 -12.55
CA ALA A 115 2.73 4.35 -11.90
C ALA A 115 3.14 3.22 -12.86
N LEU A 116 2.18 2.68 -13.64
CA LEU A 116 2.46 1.66 -14.66
C LEU A 116 3.36 2.20 -15.77
N SER A 117 3.14 3.43 -16.22
CA SER A 117 3.99 4.09 -17.22
C SER A 117 5.43 4.18 -16.72
N LEU A 118 5.63 4.66 -15.49
CA LEU A 118 6.94 4.73 -14.86
C LEU A 118 7.59 3.35 -14.74
N TRP A 119 6.83 2.33 -14.33
CA TRP A 119 7.33 0.97 -14.18
C TRP A 119 7.76 0.36 -15.52
N VAL A 120 6.91 0.44 -16.54
CA VAL A 120 7.17 -0.11 -17.89
C VAL A 120 8.36 0.57 -18.54
N VAL A 121 8.45 1.91 -18.45
CA VAL A 121 9.52 2.70 -19.04
C VAL A 121 10.84 2.48 -18.30
N THR A 122 10.83 2.54 -16.97
CA THR A 122 12.04 2.45 -16.15
C THR A 122 12.66 1.05 -16.19
N LEU A 123 11.84 0.00 -16.05
CA LEU A 123 12.32 -1.37 -16.07
C LEU A 123 12.50 -1.95 -17.48
N ARG A 124 12.09 -1.19 -18.51
CA ARG A 124 12.22 -1.55 -19.93
C ARG A 124 11.73 -2.97 -20.21
N LEU A 125 10.50 -3.27 -19.79
CA LEU A 125 9.92 -4.61 -19.90
C LEU A 125 9.97 -5.12 -21.34
N ASN A 126 10.36 -6.38 -21.49
CA ASN A 126 10.31 -7.07 -22.77
C ASN A 126 8.88 -7.53 -23.08
N PRO A 127 8.57 -7.88 -24.34
CA PRO A 127 7.19 -8.19 -24.70
C PRO A 127 6.55 -9.38 -23.97
N LYS A 128 7.31 -10.42 -23.62
CA LYS A 128 6.79 -11.54 -22.82
C LYS A 128 6.40 -11.07 -21.41
N GLN A 129 7.22 -10.20 -20.82
CA GLN A 129 6.92 -9.56 -19.54
C GLN A 129 5.71 -8.63 -19.63
N LEU A 130 5.56 -7.88 -20.72
CA LEU A 130 4.39 -7.03 -20.94
C LEU A 130 3.10 -7.85 -21.08
N ILE A 131 3.12 -8.95 -21.84
CA ILE A 131 1.96 -9.85 -21.95
C ILE A 131 1.60 -10.42 -20.59
N LEU A 132 2.59 -10.94 -19.84
CA LEU A 132 2.37 -11.48 -18.51
C LEU A 132 1.85 -10.41 -17.53
N ALA A 133 2.40 -9.20 -17.58
CA ALA A 133 1.93 -8.07 -16.77
C ALA A 133 0.48 -7.71 -17.09
N GLY A 134 0.14 -7.61 -18.38
CA GLY A 134 -1.23 -7.33 -18.82
C GLY A 134 -2.22 -8.41 -18.37
N LEU A 135 -1.82 -9.69 -18.45
CA LEU A 135 -2.63 -10.80 -17.94
C LEU A 135 -2.83 -10.70 -16.43
N VAL A 136 -1.74 -10.56 -15.67
CA VAL A 136 -1.81 -10.45 -14.20
C VAL A 136 -2.69 -9.28 -13.78
N LEU A 137 -2.50 -8.09 -14.35
CA LEU A 137 -3.29 -6.90 -14.04
C LEU A 137 -4.75 -7.06 -14.47
N GLY A 138 -5.00 -7.64 -15.65
CA GLY A 138 -6.35 -7.86 -16.16
C GLY A 138 -7.15 -8.91 -15.38
N THR A 139 -6.47 -9.88 -14.77
CA THR A 139 -7.11 -10.92 -13.92
C THR A 139 -7.04 -10.61 -12.43
N PHE A 140 -6.35 -9.54 -12.04
CA PHE A 140 -6.31 -9.09 -10.65
C PHE A 140 -7.50 -8.15 -10.42
N TRP A 141 -8.68 -8.76 -10.30
CA TRP A 141 -9.98 -8.10 -10.17
C TRP A 141 -10.09 -7.00 -9.07
N PRO A 142 -9.31 -6.99 -7.97
CA PRO A 142 -9.35 -5.86 -7.04
C PRO A 142 -8.91 -4.55 -7.68
N MET A 143 -8.02 -4.58 -8.68
CA MET A 143 -7.59 -3.36 -9.37
C MET A 143 -8.75 -2.69 -10.14
N PRO A 144 -9.41 -3.33 -11.11
CA PRO A 144 -10.55 -2.71 -11.79
C PRO A 144 -11.70 -2.38 -10.86
N PHE A 145 -11.89 -3.13 -9.77
CA PHE A 145 -12.89 -2.84 -8.75
C PHE A 145 -12.63 -1.53 -8.01
N TYR A 146 -11.46 -1.40 -7.37
CA TYR A 146 -11.14 -0.22 -6.56
C TYR A 146 -10.90 1.04 -7.39
N ILE A 147 -10.60 0.91 -8.69
CA ILE A 147 -10.54 2.07 -9.60
C ILE A 147 -11.89 2.78 -9.66
N LEU A 148 -13.00 2.05 -9.64
CA LEU A 148 -14.35 2.64 -9.68
C LEU A 148 -14.87 3.07 -8.31
N SER A 149 -14.06 3.04 -7.26
CA SER A 149 -14.40 3.54 -5.93
C SER A 149 -13.68 4.85 -5.62
N GLY A 150 -14.09 5.58 -4.60
CA GLY A 150 -13.29 6.65 -3.99
C GLY A 150 -12.44 6.21 -2.80
N MET A 151 -12.18 4.90 -2.70
CA MET A 151 -11.28 4.34 -1.71
C MET A 151 -9.80 4.58 -2.06
N GLN A 152 -8.91 4.45 -1.06
CA GLN A 152 -7.46 4.69 -1.20
C GLN A 152 -6.68 3.52 -1.84
N GLU A 153 -7.33 2.40 -2.12
CA GLU A 153 -6.70 1.16 -2.59
C GLU A 153 -5.97 1.34 -3.92
N SER A 154 -6.53 2.12 -4.85
CA SER A 154 -5.87 2.42 -6.13
C SER A 154 -4.57 3.19 -5.95
N LEU A 155 -4.54 4.14 -4.99
CA LEU A 155 -3.30 4.83 -4.62
C LEU A 155 -2.28 3.84 -4.01
N HIS A 156 -2.72 2.94 -3.15
CA HIS A 156 -1.84 1.89 -2.59
C HIS A 156 -1.30 0.93 -3.64
N GLN A 157 -2.11 0.56 -4.62
CA GLN A 157 -1.67 -0.25 -5.75
C GLN A 157 -0.62 0.49 -6.59
N ALA A 158 -0.81 1.80 -6.84
CA ALA A 158 0.20 2.62 -7.50
C ALA A 158 1.50 2.73 -6.69
N ILE A 159 1.41 2.95 -5.37
CA ILE A 159 2.57 2.95 -4.46
C ILE A 159 3.29 1.60 -4.53
N ALA A 160 2.57 0.47 -4.53
CA ALA A 160 3.15 -0.86 -4.67
C ALA A 160 3.97 -1.00 -5.97
N ILE A 161 3.42 -0.53 -7.09
CA ILE A 161 4.10 -0.53 -8.39
C ILE A 161 5.37 0.32 -8.36
N LEU A 162 5.33 1.50 -7.74
CA LEU A 162 6.52 2.35 -7.57
C LEU A 162 7.57 1.68 -6.67
N LEU A 163 7.14 1.00 -5.61
CA LEU A 163 8.03 0.22 -4.74
C LEU A 163 8.70 -0.94 -5.48
N VAL A 164 8.05 -1.55 -6.48
CA VAL A 164 8.71 -2.54 -7.36
C VAL A 164 9.91 -1.92 -8.06
N ILE A 165 9.83 -0.67 -8.53
CA ILE A 165 10.96 0.04 -9.15
C ILE A 165 12.08 0.24 -8.13
N VAL A 166 11.73 0.66 -6.91
CA VAL A 166 12.68 0.84 -5.80
C VAL A 166 13.41 -0.47 -5.51
N PHE A 167 12.69 -1.55 -5.19
CA PHE A 167 13.29 -2.83 -4.83
C PHE A 167 14.05 -3.47 -5.98
N TYR A 168 13.57 -3.35 -7.21
CA TYR A 168 14.34 -3.77 -8.38
C TYR A 168 15.68 -3.04 -8.46
N THR A 169 15.69 -1.74 -8.21
CA THR A 169 16.92 -0.93 -8.24
C THR A 169 17.86 -1.33 -7.10
N VAL A 170 17.35 -1.49 -5.87
CA VAL A 170 18.11 -1.96 -4.70
C VAL A 170 18.80 -3.29 -4.97
N ILE A 171 18.07 -4.25 -5.57
CA ILE A 171 18.59 -5.60 -5.81
C ILE A 171 19.62 -5.62 -6.95
N ARG A 172 19.40 -4.81 -8.00
CA ARG A 172 20.20 -4.89 -9.24
C ARG A 172 21.36 -3.91 -9.27
N ARG A 173 21.34 -2.86 -8.45
CA ARG A 173 22.32 -1.79 -8.47
C ARG A 173 22.74 -1.44 -7.05
N ARG A 174 24.01 -1.12 -6.86
CA ARG A 174 24.46 -0.52 -5.60
C ARG A 174 23.92 0.90 -5.51
N MET A 175 23.01 1.13 -4.58
CA MET A 175 22.50 2.46 -4.30
C MET A 175 23.50 3.26 -3.48
N THR A 176 23.61 4.55 -3.79
CA THR A 176 24.31 5.50 -2.93
C THR A 176 23.53 5.70 -1.63
N TRP A 177 24.19 6.22 -0.60
CA TRP A 177 23.52 6.45 0.68
C TRP A 177 22.36 7.46 0.59
N TRP A 178 22.48 8.49 -0.26
CA TRP A 178 21.38 9.43 -0.55
C TRP A 178 20.18 8.76 -1.20
N GLN A 179 20.41 7.88 -2.18
CA GLN A 179 19.34 7.13 -2.82
C GLN A 179 18.61 6.22 -1.83
N ARG A 180 19.35 5.59 -0.91
CA ARG A 180 18.76 4.79 0.18
C ARG A 180 17.94 5.65 1.13
N GLY A 181 18.48 6.81 1.52
CA GLY A 181 17.77 7.78 2.34
C GLY A 181 16.46 8.24 1.68
N LEU A 182 16.48 8.51 0.37
CA LEU A 182 15.29 8.87 -0.40
C LEU A 182 14.26 7.73 -0.43
N CYS A 183 14.69 6.49 -0.68
CA CYS A 183 13.79 5.33 -0.65
C CYS A 183 13.20 5.09 0.74
N LEU A 184 13.99 5.26 1.79
CA LEU A 184 13.51 5.15 3.17
C LEU A 184 12.53 6.26 3.50
N GLY A 185 12.82 7.50 3.12
CA GLY A 185 11.93 8.65 3.25
C GLY A 185 10.60 8.42 2.51
N PHE A 186 10.65 7.84 1.30
CA PHE A 186 9.45 7.46 0.58
C PHE A 186 8.63 6.39 1.31
N ILE A 187 9.27 5.35 1.87
CA ILE A 187 8.60 4.33 2.68
C ILE A 187 7.95 4.95 3.91
N VAL A 188 8.66 5.83 4.63
CA VAL A 188 8.11 6.55 5.79
C VAL A 188 6.90 7.39 5.36
N PHE A 189 7.02 8.15 4.27
CA PHE A 189 5.92 8.96 3.74
C PHE A 189 4.67 8.12 3.42
N VAL A 190 4.80 7.00 2.70
CA VAL A 190 3.63 6.16 2.40
C VAL A 190 3.10 5.41 3.63
N SER A 191 3.95 5.22 4.65
CA SER A 191 3.54 4.65 5.95
C SER A 191 2.66 5.62 6.75
N LEU A 192 2.79 6.94 6.50
CA LEU A 192 1.88 7.97 7.02
C LEU A 192 0.54 8.05 6.27
N ILE A 193 0.34 7.22 5.23
CA ILE A 193 -0.98 6.98 4.63
C ILE A 193 -1.53 5.68 5.20
N ARG A 194 -0.70 4.62 5.18
CA ARG A 194 -1.05 3.32 5.74
C ARG A 194 0.14 2.70 6.44
N LEU A 195 -0.01 2.51 7.75
CA LEU A 195 1.05 2.08 8.67
C LEU A 195 1.84 0.86 8.19
N THR A 196 1.15 -0.11 7.57
CA THR A 196 1.74 -1.39 7.18
C THR A 196 2.86 -1.29 6.15
N TRP A 197 2.98 -0.17 5.41
CA TRP A 197 4.09 0.02 4.47
C TRP A 197 5.46 0.09 5.16
N VAL A 198 5.52 0.42 6.46
CA VAL A 198 6.79 0.57 7.19
C VAL A 198 7.57 -0.75 7.26
N PHE A 199 6.88 -1.89 7.18
CA PHE A 199 7.54 -3.20 7.16
C PHE A 199 8.42 -3.43 5.93
N LEU A 200 8.22 -2.65 4.86
CA LEU A 200 9.12 -2.67 3.70
C LEU A 200 10.46 -1.98 3.96
N ALA A 201 10.62 -1.23 5.06
CA ALA A 201 11.93 -0.77 5.49
C ALA A 201 12.87 -1.95 5.79
N LEU A 202 12.34 -3.08 6.29
CA LEU A 202 13.14 -4.26 6.61
C LEU A 202 13.94 -4.78 5.40
N PRO A 203 13.31 -5.19 4.28
CA PRO A 203 14.06 -5.64 3.11
C PRO A 203 14.96 -4.54 2.53
N LEU A 204 14.54 -3.27 2.55
CA LEU A 204 15.38 -2.17 2.03
C LEU A 204 16.68 -2.02 2.84
N LEU A 205 16.57 -2.04 4.17
CA LEU A 205 17.70 -1.93 5.09
C LEU A 205 18.56 -3.19 5.03
N LEU A 206 17.94 -4.37 4.94
CA LEU A 206 18.65 -5.64 4.85
C LEU A 206 19.53 -5.72 3.60
N PHE A 207 18.99 -5.33 2.44
CA PHE A 207 19.74 -5.27 1.18
C PHE A 207 20.72 -4.09 1.10
N SER A 208 20.76 -3.21 2.10
CA SER A 208 21.76 -2.16 2.20
C SER A 208 23.10 -2.65 2.73
N PHE A 209 23.12 -3.81 3.40
CA PHE A 209 24.35 -4.45 3.88
C PHE A 209 25.12 -5.15 2.75
N PRO A 210 26.48 -5.14 2.78
CA PRO A 210 27.28 -5.85 1.78
C PRO A 210 27.05 -7.37 1.74
N ARG A 211 26.69 -7.95 2.89
CA ARG A 211 26.39 -9.37 3.06
C ARG A 211 25.24 -9.54 4.04
N ILE A 212 24.32 -10.44 3.71
CA ILE A 212 23.21 -10.80 4.59
C ILE A 212 23.77 -11.75 5.65
N THR A 213 23.88 -11.25 6.88
CA THR A 213 24.30 -12.01 8.06
C THR A 213 23.20 -11.91 9.12
N TRP A 214 23.21 -12.77 10.15
CA TRP A 214 22.23 -12.67 11.25
C TRP A 214 22.26 -11.29 11.93
N ARG A 215 23.45 -10.67 12.06
CA ARG A 215 23.60 -9.31 12.60
C ARG A 215 22.91 -8.28 11.71
N ALA A 216 23.06 -8.39 10.39
CA ALA A 216 22.38 -7.50 9.44
C ALA A 216 20.86 -7.65 9.53
N VAL A 217 20.36 -8.88 9.69
CA VAL A 217 18.93 -9.16 9.89
C VAL A 217 18.44 -8.49 11.19
N LEU A 218 19.12 -8.70 12.32
CA LEU A 218 18.74 -8.11 13.59
C LEU A 218 18.78 -6.58 13.57
N LEU A 219 19.83 -5.99 13.02
CA LEU A 219 19.94 -4.52 12.91
C LEU A 219 18.85 -3.94 12.01
N SER A 220 18.54 -4.60 10.90
CA SER A 220 17.47 -4.17 10.00
C SER A 220 16.09 -4.30 10.66
N ALA A 221 15.86 -5.39 11.42
CA ALA A 221 14.64 -5.59 12.18
C ALA A 221 14.48 -4.55 13.30
N ALA A 222 15.54 -4.30 14.07
CA ALA A 222 15.55 -3.26 15.11
C ALA A 222 15.30 -1.87 14.53
N ALA A 223 15.97 -1.51 13.44
CA ALA A 223 15.75 -0.23 12.76
C ALA A 223 14.33 -0.10 12.19
N THR A 224 13.76 -1.18 11.63
CA THR A 224 12.36 -1.20 11.15
C THR A 224 11.39 -1.03 12.32
N LEU A 225 11.66 -1.65 13.47
CA LEU A 225 10.84 -1.50 14.67
C LEU A 225 10.88 -0.05 15.20
N VAL A 226 12.07 0.56 15.23
CA VAL A 226 12.21 1.99 15.59
C VAL A 226 11.41 2.86 14.64
N LEU A 227 11.49 2.61 13.32
CA LEU A 227 10.70 3.34 12.34
C LEU A 227 9.20 3.13 12.51
N LEU A 228 8.75 1.91 12.81
CA LEU A 228 7.35 1.62 13.12
C LEU A 228 6.88 2.44 14.32
N VAL A 229 7.66 2.48 15.41
CA VAL A 229 7.34 3.29 16.59
C VAL A 229 7.26 4.77 16.24
N VAL A 230 8.21 5.29 15.45
CA VAL A 230 8.20 6.69 14.99
C VAL A 230 6.95 6.97 14.14
N VAL A 231 6.61 6.11 13.18
CA VAL A 231 5.42 6.26 12.35
C VAL A 231 4.16 6.23 13.21
N ILE A 232 4.03 5.29 14.15
CA ILE A 232 2.88 5.24 15.07
C ILE A 232 2.79 6.52 15.91
N ALA A 233 3.91 7.02 16.41
CA ALA A 233 3.95 8.26 17.19
C ALA A 233 3.51 9.48 16.35
N LEU A 234 3.92 9.55 15.08
CA LEU A 234 3.50 10.60 14.16
C LEU A 234 2.03 10.47 13.77
N THR A 235 1.55 9.26 13.49
CA THR A 235 0.15 9.04 13.08
C THR A 235 -0.78 9.18 14.27
N ASN A 236 -0.74 8.24 15.22
CA ASN A 236 -1.70 8.16 16.32
C ASN A 236 -1.44 9.21 17.41
N GLY A 237 -0.18 9.66 17.55
CA GLY A 237 0.17 10.67 18.55
C GLY A 237 -0.11 12.09 18.09
N TRP A 238 -0.22 12.36 16.79
CA TRP A 238 -0.29 13.71 16.24
C TRP A 238 -1.32 13.87 15.13
N LEU A 239 -1.19 13.09 14.04
CA LEU A 239 -1.88 13.39 12.78
C LEU A 239 -3.31 12.86 12.67
N TYR A 240 -3.61 11.74 13.32
CA TYR A 240 -4.83 10.96 13.09
C TYR A 240 -5.82 11.17 14.23
N SER A 241 -7.12 11.22 13.90
CA SER A 241 -8.17 11.09 14.91
C SER A 241 -8.09 9.71 15.57
N PRO A 242 -8.15 9.61 16.92
CA PRO A 242 -8.08 8.33 17.62
C PRO A 242 -9.18 7.36 17.18
N TYR A 243 -8.80 6.12 16.88
CA TYR A 243 -9.73 5.04 16.55
C TYR A 243 -9.66 3.93 17.60
N ASN A 244 -10.63 3.95 18.51
CA ASN A 244 -10.63 3.11 19.72
C ASN A 244 -11.03 1.64 19.48
N ALA A 245 -11.18 1.23 18.22
CA ALA A 245 -11.63 -0.11 17.82
C ALA A 245 -10.60 -0.88 17.00
N ASN A 246 -9.34 -0.45 16.97
CA ASN A 246 -8.27 -1.22 16.30
C ASN A 246 -7.40 -2.01 17.30
N PHE A 247 -6.77 -3.07 16.78
CA PHE A 247 -5.85 -3.93 17.52
C PHE A 247 -4.74 -3.16 18.24
N ILE A 248 -4.16 -2.14 17.59
CA ILE A 248 -3.05 -1.37 18.17
C ILE A 248 -3.50 -0.60 19.40
N TYR A 249 -4.67 0.03 19.33
CA TYR A 249 -5.28 0.73 20.46
C TYR A 249 -5.60 -0.23 21.59
N GLU A 250 -6.27 -1.36 21.31
CA GLU A 250 -6.56 -2.37 22.33
C GLU A 250 -5.29 -2.93 22.97
N LEU A 251 -4.27 -3.23 22.16
CA LEU A 251 -2.99 -3.71 22.63
C LEU A 251 -2.36 -2.67 23.57
N GLN A 252 -2.23 -1.42 23.13
CA GLN A 252 -1.62 -0.35 23.92
C GLN A 252 -2.37 -0.11 25.23
N THR A 253 -3.70 0.05 25.16
CA THR A 253 -4.52 0.41 26.33
C THR A 253 -4.59 -0.70 27.35
N LYS A 254 -4.90 -1.93 26.92
CA LYS A 254 -5.06 -3.08 27.84
C LYS A 254 -3.72 -3.53 28.42
N THR A 255 -2.63 -3.50 27.64
CA THR A 255 -1.30 -3.86 28.19
C THR A 255 -0.79 -2.78 29.14
N SER A 256 -1.03 -1.50 28.86
CA SER A 256 -0.67 -0.41 29.77
C SER A 256 -1.47 -0.45 31.06
N ALA A 257 -2.77 -0.79 31.01
CA ALA A 257 -3.59 -0.98 32.20
C ALA A 257 -3.08 -2.15 33.05
N ALA A 258 -2.90 -3.34 32.45
CA ALA A 258 -2.36 -4.50 33.13
C ALA A 258 -0.96 -4.25 33.73
N LEU A 259 -0.12 -3.45 33.06
CA LEU A 259 1.19 -3.06 33.60
C LEU A 259 1.06 -2.19 34.86
N ARG A 260 0.11 -1.26 34.87
CA ARG A 260 -0.14 -0.35 36.00
C ARG A 260 -0.75 -1.07 37.18
N ASP A 261 -1.70 -1.96 36.92
CA ASP A 261 -2.55 -2.57 37.95
C ASP A 261 -1.91 -3.85 38.51
N ASP A 262 -1.34 -4.70 37.66
CA ASP A 262 -0.92 -6.07 37.99
C ASP A 262 0.58 -6.35 37.70
N GLY A 263 1.30 -5.37 37.16
CA GLY A 263 2.75 -5.44 36.89
C GLY A 263 3.12 -6.11 35.55
N LEU A 264 4.43 -6.30 35.34
CA LEU A 264 5.00 -6.69 34.05
C LEU A 264 4.50 -8.05 33.54
N GLY A 265 4.35 -9.05 34.44
CA GLY A 265 3.90 -10.38 34.07
C GLY A 265 2.51 -10.39 33.44
N ALA A 266 1.56 -9.68 34.07
CA ALA A 266 0.19 -9.53 33.57
C ALA A 266 0.12 -8.73 32.26
N ALA A 267 0.96 -7.70 32.12
CA ALA A 267 1.06 -6.94 30.88
C ALA A 267 1.54 -7.79 29.70
N LEU A 268 2.56 -8.62 29.91
CA LEU A 268 3.09 -9.54 28.90
C LEU A 268 2.06 -10.59 28.51
N ASP A 269 1.42 -11.23 29.50
CA ASP A 269 0.37 -12.23 29.29
C ASP A 269 -0.84 -11.65 28.53
N THR A 270 -1.29 -10.45 28.91
CA THR A 270 -2.36 -9.73 28.19
C THR A 270 -1.95 -9.40 26.76
N GLY A 271 -0.73 -8.90 26.55
CA GLY A 271 -0.21 -8.59 25.22
C GLY A 271 -0.16 -9.82 24.31
N ILE A 272 0.37 -10.95 24.83
CA ILE A 272 0.44 -12.22 24.12
C ILE A 272 -0.97 -12.71 23.76
N ARG A 273 -1.91 -12.70 24.72
CA ARG A 273 -3.31 -13.10 24.46
C ARG A 273 -3.96 -12.28 23.35
N LEU A 274 -3.77 -10.96 23.36
CA LEU A 274 -4.32 -10.08 22.33
C LEU A 274 -3.70 -10.36 20.96
N VAL A 275 -2.39 -10.59 20.89
CA VAL A 275 -1.71 -10.99 19.65
C VAL A 275 -2.25 -12.31 19.13
N VAL A 276 -2.34 -13.34 19.97
CA VAL A 276 -2.85 -14.67 19.60
C VAL A 276 -4.30 -14.59 19.14
N ARG A 277 -5.16 -13.86 19.86
CA ARG A 277 -6.56 -13.64 19.48
C ARG A 277 -6.63 -12.96 18.11
N ASN A 278 -5.91 -11.86 17.92
CA ASN A 278 -5.90 -11.14 16.64
C ASN A 278 -5.37 -12.02 15.50
N MET A 279 -4.38 -12.89 15.73
CA MET A 279 -3.95 -13.88 14.74
C MET A 279 -5.06 -14.88 14.40
N GLY A 280 -5.78 -15.38 15.41
CA GLY A 280 -6.94 -16.24 15.22
C GLY A 280 -8.04 -15.57 14.41
N ASP A 281 -8.39 -14.32 14.77
CA ASP A 281 -9.39 -13.51 14.06
C ASP A 281 -9.00 -13.30 12.59
N ASN A 282 -7.71 -13.06 12.29
CA ASN A 282 -7.21 -12.91 10.93
C ASN A 282 -7.22 -14.23 10.14
N LEU A 283 -6.93 -15.36 10.78
CA LEU A 283 -7.01 -16.69 10.16
C LEU A 283 -8.46 -17.05 9.84
N GLU A 284 -9.38 -16.74 10.74
CA GLU A 284 -10.80 -16.96 10.52
C GLU A 284 -11.35 -16.03 9.42
N PHE A 285 -10.95 -14.76 9.47
CA PHE A 285 -11.30 -13.76 8.45
C PHE A 285 -10.95 -14.23 7.05
N PHE A 286 -9.88 -15.03 6.88
CA PHE A 286 -9.47 -15.55 5.57
C PHE A 286 -10.59 -16.25 4.80
N ASN A 287 -11.55 -16.89 5.51
CA ASN A 287 -12.68 -17.63 4.96
C ASN A 287 -14.05 -16.99 5.22
N ARG A 288 -14.09 -15.74 5.70
CA ARG A 288 -15.33 -14.98 5.90
C ARG A 288 -15.63 -14.09 4.67
N ASP A 289 -16.84 -13.54 4.62
CA ASP A 289 -17.35 -12.65 3.55
C ASP A 289 -17.71 -13.39 2.25
N THR A 290 -17.75 -12.67 1.13
CA THR A 290 -18.17 -13.22 -0.17
C THR A 290 -17.15 -14.21 -0.74
N ASP A 291 -17.62 -15.23 -1.46
CA ASP A 291 -16.75 -16.24 -2.10
C ASP A 291 -15.65 -15.62 -2.95
N LEU A 292 -15.96 -14.46 -3.57
CA LEU A 292 -15.04 -13.74 -4.43
C LEU A 292 -13.86 -13.15 -3.63
N GLU A 293 -14.12 -12.54 -2.47
CA GLU A 293 -13.08 -12.03 -1.58
C GLU A 293 -12.21 -13.16 -1.02
N VAL A 294 -12.83 -14.27 -0.60
CA VAL A 294 -12.11 -15.46 -0.15
C VAL A 294 -11.18 -15.96 -1.26
N PHE A 295 -11.70 -16.11 -2.48
CA PHE A 295 -10.92 -16.51 -3.65
C PHE A 295 -9.73 -15.58 -3.91
N GLN A 296 -9.91 -14.25 -3.80
CA GLN A 296 -8.80 -13.30 -3.92
C GLN A 296 -7.71 -13.50 -2.87
N ARG A 297 -8.08 -13.71 -1.62
CA ARG A 297 -7.11 -13.91 -0.54
C ARG A 297 -6.24 -15.14 -0.85
N TYR A 298 -6.84 -16.22 -1.31
CA TYR A 298 -6.11 -17.40 -1.80
C TYR A 298 -5.29 -17.12 -3.06
N GLN A 299 -5.82 -16.37 -4.04
CA GLN A 299 -5.09 -15.96 -5.24
C GLN A 299 -3.79 -15.21 -4.87
N VAL A 300 -3.86 -14.26 -3.93
CA VAL A 300 -2.70 -13.50 -3.44
C VAL A 300 -1.67 -14.41 -2.79
N VAL A 301 -2.11 -15.35 -1.95
CA VAL A 301 -1.21 -16.33 -1.31
C VAL A 301 -0.50 -17.20 -2.35
N VAL A 302 -1.23 -17.72 -3.34
CA VAL A 302 -0.65 -18.52 -4.43
C VAL A 302 0.37 -17.70 -5.22
N LEU A 303 0.03 -16.47 -5.61
CA LEU A 303 0.95 -15.58 -6.33
C LEU A 303 2.22 -15.29 -5.52
N LEU A 304 2.10 -15.10 -4.19
CA LEU A 304 3.23 -14.88 -3.30
C LEU A 304 4.13 -16.13 -3.24
N LEU A 305 3.55 -17.31 -3.01
CA LEU A 305 4.28 -18.57 -2.94
C LEU A 305 5.02 -18.88 -4.25
N VAL A 306 4.35 -18.69 -5.39
CA VAL A 306 4.95 -18.85 -6.72
C VAL A 306 6.11 -17.86 -6.91
N SER A 307 5.93 -16.61 -6.51
CA SER A 307 6.98 -15.57 -6.64
C SER A 307 8.20 -15.87 -5.76
N VAL A 308 7.99 -16.30 -4.52
CA VAL A 308 9.06 -16.71 -3.60
C VAL A 308 9.78 -17.96 -4.14
N GLY A 309 9.03 -18.99 -4.51
CA GLY A 309 9.59 -20.23 -5.08
C GLY A 309 10.41 -19.97 -6.35
N TRP A 310 9.91 -19.11 -7.23
CA TRP A 310 10.63 -18.69 -8.43
C TRP A 310 11.89 -17.90 -8.11
N GLY A 311 11.83 -16.98 -7.13
CA GLY A 311 13.00 -16.24 -6.64
C GLY A 311 14.11 -17.16 -6.13
N ILE A 312 13.76 -18.15 -5.29
CA ILE A 312 14.69 -19.15 -4.77
C ILE A 312 15.29 -19.99 -5.92
N PHE A 313 14.46 -20.43 -6.88
CA PHE A 313 14.92 -21.17 -8.04
C PHE A 313 15.95 -20.38 -8.86
N LEU A 314 15.66 -19.10 -9.15
CA LEU A 314 16.56 -18.22 -9.88
C LEU A 314 17.88 -17.99 -9.12
N GLN A 315 17.82 -17.83 -7.80
CA GLN A 315 19.01 -17.67 -6.97
C GLN A 315 19.92 -18.91 -7.01
N ARG A 316 19.35 -20.11 -6.85
CA ARG A 316 20.10 -21.37 -6.94
C ARG A 316 20.75 -21.56 -8.31
N ARG A 317 20.03 -21.22 -9.38
CA ARG A 317 20.55 -21.30 -10.76
C ARG A 317 21.68 -20.29 -11.03
N ALA A 318 21.67 -19.13 -10.36
CA ALA A 318 22.76 -18.17 -10.46
C ALA A 318 24.02 -18.67 -9.75
N GLN A 319 23.87 -19.26 -8.56
CA GLN A 319 24.97 -19.84 -7.78
C GLN A 319 25.64 -21.03 -8.49
N SER A 320 24.87 -21.87 -9.18
CA SER A 320 25.43 -23.01 -9.93
C SER A 320 26.17 -22.62 -11.21
N ARG A 321 26.12 -21.34 -11.61
CA ARG A 321 26.80 -20.80 -12.81
C ARG A 321 28.08 -20.05 -12.49
N GLU A 322 28.40 -19.78 -11.23
CA GLU A 322 29.72 -19.28 -10.85
C GLU A 322 30.73 -20.43 -10.98
N PRO A 323 31.71 -20.35 -11.90
CA PRO A 323 32.77 -21.36 -11.99
C PRO A 323 33.51 -21.41 -10.65
N SER A 324 33.84 -22.61 -10.17
CA SER A 324 34.67 -22.80 -8.99
C SER A 324 36.15 -22.46 -9.26
N ASP A 325 36.44 -21.30 -9.84
CA ASP A 325 37.80 -20.79 -9.97
C ASP A 325 38.19 -20.07 -8.68
N LYS A 326 38.28 -20.86 -7.60
CA LYS A 326 39.01 -20.53 -6.36
C LYS A 326 39.68 -21.79 -5.81
N THR A 327 40.44 -22.45 -6.67
CA THR A 327 41.53 -23.36 -6.26
C THR A 327 42.70 -23.13 -7.20
N ALA A 328 43.54 -22.15 -6.85
CA ALA A 328 44.95 -22.08 -7.17
C ALA A 328 45.65 -21.31 -6.05
#